data_AF-A0A3D4UTC1-F1
#
_entry.id   AF-A0A3D4UTC1-F1
#
_cell.length_a   1.000
_cell.length_b   1.000
_cell.length_c   1.000
_cell.angle_alpha   90.00
_cell.angle_beta   90.00
_cell.angle_gamma   90.00
#
_symmetry.space_group_name_H-M   'P 1'
#
loop_
_entity.id
_entity.type
_entity.pdbx_description
1 polymer ?
#
loop_
_entity_poly.entity_id
_entity_poly.type
_entity_poly.pdbx_seq_one_letter_code
_entity_poly.pdbx_strand_id
1 'polypeptide(L)'
;MALGKITLPEVDNDRRRAVDCRLVRKSKSNKGYYKYIVTIKEKNGTVHEQPAYGKDMQDAINRLVWTERNTVVVDKLERKAPLWVFLIWMICILVPALFVDMSSMGPKLLIYTMGFPMVIFVGASLWSSWLDKK
;
A
#
# COMPACT_ATOMS: atom_id res chain seq x y z
N MET A 1 -44.72 -20.05 3.47
CA MET A 1 -44.00 -18.91 2.84
C MET A 1 -42.58 -19.38 2.56
N ALA A 2 -42.32 -19.79 1.31
CA ALA A 2 -41.07 -20.42 0.92
C ALA A 2 -39.96 -19.37 0.79
N LEU A 3 -38.97 -19.41 1.69
CA LEU A 3 -37.70 -18.73 1.47
C LEU A 3 -36.93 -19.55 0.44
N GLY A 4 -37.00 -19.10 -0.82
CA GLY A 4 -36.26 -19.66 -1.94
C GLY A 4 -34.78 -19.78 -1.56
N LYS A 5 -34.26 -21.00 -1.60
CA LYS A 5 -32.83 -21.26 -1.54
C LYS A 5 -32.21 -20.54 -2.73
N ILE A 6 -31.49 -19.46 -2.47
CA ILE A 6 -30.61 -18.83 -3.44
C ILE A 6 -29.47 -19.82 -3.68
N THR A 7 -29.64 -20.72 -4.64
CA THR A 7 -28.55 -21.55 -5.15
C THR A 7 -27.62 -20.62 -5.92
N LEU A 8 -26.54 -20.21 -5.26
CA LEU A 8 -25.45 -19.47 -5.89
C LEU A 8 -24.90 -20.35 -7.03
N PRO A 9 -24.76 -19.83 -8.26
CA PRO A 9 -24.21 -20.59 -9.38
C PRO A 9 -22.81 -21.10 -9.05
N GLU A 10 -22.40 -22.22 -9.64
CA GLU A 10 -21.04 -22.77 -9.50
C GLU A 10 -20.03 -21.76 -10.06
N VAL A 11 -19.41 -21.01 -9.16
CA VAL A 11 -18.52 -19.90 -9.49
C VAL A 11 -17.13 -20.44 -9.79
N ASP A 12 -16.65 -20.17 -11.01
CA ASP A 12 -15.25 -20.29 -11.44
C ASP A 12 -14.30 -19.76 -10.35
N ASN A 13 -13.48 -20.67 -9.81
CA ASN A 13 -12.77 -20.53 -8.54
C ASN A 13 -11.43 -19.75 -8.67
N ASP A 14 -11.24 -19.02 -9.77
CA ASP A 14 -9.97 -18.34 -10.04
C ASP A 14 -9.86 -16.94 -9.39
N ARG A 15 -10.88 -16.45 -8.68
CA ARG A 15 -10.82 -15.12 -8.04
C ARG A 15 -11.38 -15.14 -6.62
N ARG A 16 -10.65 -14.53 -5.67
CA ARG A 16 -11.14 -14.29 -4.30
C ARG A 16 -12.39 -13.41 -4.38
N ARG A 17 -13.45 -13.75 -3.63
CA ARG A 17 -14.72 -13.00 -3.63
C ARG A 17 -15.23 -12.78 -2.21
N ALA A 18 -15.79 -11.60 -1.97
CA ALA A 18 -16.65 -11.38 -0.82
C ALA A 18 -17.99 -12.09 -1.07
N VAL A 19 -18.36 -13.03 -0.20
CA VAL A 19 -19.57 -13.86 -0.33
C VAL A 19 -20.73 -13.24 0.44
N ASP A 20 -20.45 -12.64 1.61
CA ASP A 20 -21.44 -12.00 2.44
C ASP A 20 -20.84 -10.75 3.11
N CYS A 21 -21.68 -9.76 3.37
CA CYS A 21 -21.32 -8.51 4.02
C CYS A 21 -22.44 -8.12 4.98
N ARG A 22 -22.18 -8.23 6.28
CA ARG A 22 -23.18 -7.93 7.32
C ARG A 22 -22.83 -6.69 8.10
N LEU A 23 -23.82 -5.82 8.31
CA LEU A 23 -23.71 -4.69 9.23
C LEU A 23 -23.77 -5.21 10.68
N VAL A 24 -22.76 -4.91 11.49
CA VAL A 24 -22.73 -5.33 12.90
C VAL A 24 -23.16 -4.20 13.82
N ARG A 25 -22.53 -3.03 13.69
CA ARG A 25 -22.72 -1.94 14.65
C ARG A 25 -22.28 -0.59 14.06
N LYS A 26 -22.85 0.50 14.57
CA LYS A 26 -22.25 1.83 14.49
C LYS A 26 -20.87 1.83 15.18
N SER A 27 -19.89 2.45 14.54
CA SER A 27 -18.55 2.61 15.13
C SER A 27 -18.63 3.49 16.38
N LYS A 28 -17.98 3.05 17.45
CA LYS A 28 -17.86 3.84 18.69
C LYS A 28 -16.77 4.90 18.59
N SER A 29 -15.74 4.65 17.77
CA SER A 29 -14.55 5.50 17.67
C SER A 29 -14.68 6.62 16.64
N ASN A 30 -15.57 6.47 15.63
CA ASN A 30 -15.70 7.46 14.58
C ASN A 30 -17.17 7.70 14.21
N LYS A 31 -17.65 8.93 14.39
CA LYS A 31 -19.05 9.30 14.20
C LYS A 31 -19.40 9.21 12.71
N GLY A 32 -20.43 8.43 12.36
CA GLY A 32 -20.86 8.21 10.97
C GLY A 32 -20.23 7.00 10.27
N TYR A 33 -19.34 6.25 10.93
CA TYR A 33 -18.83 4.98 10.43
C TYR A 33 -19.61 3.80 10.99
N TYR A 34 -19.65 2.72 10.21
CA TYR A 34 -20.23 1.44 10.60
C TYR A 34 -19.20 0.33 10.49
N LYS A 35 -19.31 -0.66 11.37
CA LYS A 35 -18.55 -1.90 11.34
C LYS A 35 -19.33 -2.93 10.52
N TYR A 36 -18.71 -3.42 9.46
CA TYR A 36 -19.19 -4.52 8.65
C TYR A 36 -18.31 -5.75 8.88
N ILE A 37 -18.91 -6.94 8.86
CA ILE A 37 -18.17 -8.21 8.76
C ILE A 37 -18.28 -8.65 7.31
N VAL A 38 -17.13 -8.77 6.65
CA VAL A 38 -17.04 -9.26 5.28
C VAL A 38 -16.55 -10.70 5.33
N THR A 39 -17.35 -11.61 4.81
CA THR A 39 -16.98 -13.02 4.67
C THR A 39 -16.34 -13.21 3.30
N ILE A 40 -15.04 -13.47 3.28
CA ILE A 40 -14.25 -13.65 2.06
C ILE A 40 -14.03 -15.15 1.84
N LYS A 41 -14.27 -15.60 0.61
CA LYS A 41 -13.88 -16.94 0.15
C LYS A 41 -12.60 -16.85 -0.65
N GLU A 42 -11.57 -17.50 -0.14
CA GLU A 42 -10.23 -17.64 -0.73
C GLU A 42 -10.29 -18.64 -1.90
N LYS A 43 -9.33 -18.58 -2.85
CA LYS A 43 -9.24 -19.53 -3.98
C LYS A 43 -9.16 -21.00 -3.53
N ASN A 44 -8.57 -21.22 -2.35
CA ASN A 44 -8.40 -22.56 -1.75
C ASN A 44 -9.69 -23.09 -1.09
N GLY A 45 -10.82 -22.38 -1.24
CA GLY A 45 -12.09 -22.75 -0.62
C GLY A 45 -12.21 -22.35 0.85
N THR A 46 -11.15 -21.81 1.46
CA THR A 46 -11.16 -21.32 2.84
C THR A 46 -12.01 -20.07 2.96
N VAL A 47 -12.83 -20.02 4.01
CA VAL A 47 -13.71 -18.89 4.30
C VAL A 47 -13.21 -18.19 5.56
N HIS A 48 -12.99 -16.88 5.47
CA HIS A 48 -12.53 -16.06 6.58
C HIS A 48 -13.44 -14.84 6.75
N GLU A 49 -13.67 -14.45 8.01
CA GLU A 49 -14.44 -13.26 8.36
C GLU A 49 -13.49 -12.14 8.77
N GLN A 50 -13.51 -11.04 8.03
CA GLN A 50 -12.68 -9.87 8.30
C GLN A 50 -13.55 -8.66 8.65
N PRO A 51 -13.31 -7.97 9.78
CA PRO A 51 -14.01 -6.73 10.07
C PRO A 51 -13.52 -5.61 9.14
N ALA A 52 -14.46 -4.92 8.50
CA ALA A 52 -14.23 -3.75 7.67
C ALA A 52 -14.99 -2.53 8.22
N TYR A 53 -14.42 -1.34 8.05
CA TYR A 53 -15.01 -0.09 8.53
C TYR A 53 -15.19 0.89 7.38
N GLY A 54 -16.39 1.41 7.22
CA GLY A 54 -16.74 2.38 6.18
C GLY A 54 -17.97 3.19 6.56
N LYS A 55 -18.24 4.26 5.82
CA LYS A 55 -19.51 4.98 5.92
C LYS A 55 -20.64 4.17 5.30
N ASP A 56 -20.33 3.46 4.21
CA ASP A 56 -21.20 2.56 3.46
C ASP A 56 -20.53 1.19 3.25
N MET A 57 -21.32 0.18 2.87
CA MET A 57 -20.80 -1.18 2.60
C MET A 57 -19.72 -1.19 1.51
N GLN A 58 -19.91 -0.41 0.44
CA GLN A 58 -18.96 -0.31 -0.66
C GLN A 58 -17.65 0.36 -0.22
N ASP A 59 -17.73 1.40 0.60
CA ASP A 59 -16.57 2.09 1.18
C ASP A 59 -15.76 1.15 2.07
N ALA A 60 -16.44 0.37 2.92
CA ALA A 60 -15.81 -0.62 3.79
C ALA A 60 -15.06 -1.70 2.98
N ILE A 61 -15.66 -2.21 1.91
CA ILE A 61 -15.02 -3.19 1.01
C ILE A 61 -13.84 -2.56 0.27
N ASN A 62 -14.01 -1.36 -0.29
CA ASN A 62 -12.95 -0.70 -1.05
C ASN A 62 -11.72 -0.42 -0.18
N ARG A 63 -11.94 0.01 1.07
CA ARG A 63 -10.87 0.21 2.05
C ARG A 63 -10.18 -1.10 2.45
N LEU A 64 -10.94 -2.18 2.59
CA LEU A 64 -10.37 -3.50 2.88
C LEU A 64 -9.47 -3.97 1.74
N VAL A 65 -9.94 -3.87 0.50
CA VAL A 65 -9.16 -4.21 -0.71
C VAL A 65 -7.92 -3.32 -0.83
N TRP A 66 -8.04 -2.03 -0.55
CA TRP A 66 -6.89 -1.11 -0.58
C TRP A 66 -5.84 -1.49 0.47
N THR A 67 -6.27 -1.86 1.68
CA THR A 67 -5.37 -2.27 2.76
C THR A 67 -4.61 -3.55 2.37
N GLU A 68 -5.30 -4.57 1.83
CA GLU A 68 -4.65 -5.80 1.37
C GLU A 68 -3.70 -5.58 0.19
N ARG A 69 -4.04 -4.71 -0.76
CA ARG A 69 -3.12 -4.35 -1.85
C ARG A 69 -1.88 -3.65 -1.31
N ASN A 70 -2.09 -2.73 -0.36
CA ASN A 70 -1.00 -1.99 0.23
C ASN A 70 -0.08 -2.87 1.06
N THR A 71 -0.57 -3.85 1.82
CA THR A 71 0.32 -4.78 2.54
C THR A 71 1.19 -5.57 1.57
N VAL A 72 0.63 -6.05 0.45
CA VAL A 72 1.41 -6.76 -0.59
C VAL A 72 2.43 -5.82 -1.27
N VAL A 73 2.05 -4.57 -1.52
CA VAL A 73 2.95 -3.56 -2.12
C VAL A 73 4.05 -3.15 -1.14
N VAL A 74 3.71 -2.91 0.11
CA VAL A 74 4.65 -2.57 1.19
C VAL A 74 5.61 -3.72 1.42
N ASP A 75 5.15 -4.96 1.53
CA ASP A 75 6.03 -6.13 1.67
C ASP A 75 7.02 -6.28 0.50
N LYS A 76 6.53 -6.05 -0.73
CA LYS A 76 7.39 -6.08 -1.92
C LYS A 76 8.36 -4.90 -1.94
N LEU A 77 7.91 -3.74 -1.49
CA LEU A 77 8.71 -2.55 -1.40
C LEU A 77 9.77 -2.73 -0.33
N GLU A 78 9.48 -3.15 0.89
CA GLU A 78 10.46 -3.39 1.96
C GLU A 78 11.54 -4.41 1.54
N ARG A 79 11.15 -5.51 0.87
CA ARG A 79 12.12 -6.50 0.36
C ARG A 79 13.02 -5.97 -0.74
N LYS A 80 12.53 -5.08 -1.61
CA LYS A 80 13.29 -4.55 -2.76
C LYS A 80 13.82 -3.12 -2.55
N ALA A 81 13.39 -2.45 -1.50
CA ALA A 81 13.73 -1.09 -1.11
C ALA A 81 15.23 -0.94 -0.88
N PRO A 82 15.92 -1.82 -0.13
CA PRO A 82 17.37 -1.64 0.06
C PRO A 82 18.12 -1.72 -1.27
N LEU A 83 17.71 -2.60 -2.19
CA LEU A 83 18.31 -2.72 -3.52
C LEU A 83 18.01 -1.51 -4.42
N TRP A 84 16.76 -1.03 -4.44
CA TRP A 84 16.37 0.13 -5.24
C TRP A 84 17.01 1.43 -4.74
N VAL A 85 17.07 1.63 -3.43
CA VAL A 85 17.75 2.76 -2.80
C VAL A 85 19.25 2.72 -3.11
N PHE A 86 19.87 1.53 -3.02
CA PHE A 86 21.28 1.34 -3.37
C PHE A 86 21.57 1.64 -4.85
N LEU A 87 20.70 1.19 -5.77
CA LEU A 87 20.85 1.47 -7.21
C LEU A 87 20.71 2.97 -7.54
N ILE A 88 19.72 3.65 -6.94
CA ILE A 88 19.54 5.10 -7.11
C ILE A 88 20.77 5.85 -6.59
N TRP A 89 21.30 5.44 -5.44
CA TRP A 89 22.51 6.02 -4.86
C TRP A 89 23.74 5.82 -5.77
N MET A 90 23.91 4.63 -6.35
CA MET A 90 24.98 4.33 -7.30
C MET A 90 24.87 5.19 -8.56
N ILE A 91 23.68 5.38 -9.11
CA ILE A 91 23.44 6.26 -10.28
C ILE A 91 23.75 7.72 -9.92
N CYS A 92 23.37 8.17 -8.73
CA CYS A 92 23.66 9.55 -8.27
C CYS A 92 25.17 9.83 -8.15
N ILE A 93 26.00 8.82 -7.88
CA ILE A 93 27.46 8.97 -7.86
C ILE A 93 28.06 8.81 -9.26
N LEU A 94 27.55 7.84 -10.03
CA LEU A 94 28.07 7.51 -11.36
C LEU A 94 27.82 8.63 -12.38
N VAL A 95 26.64 9.22 -12.39
CA VAL A 95 26.26 10.23 -13.38
C VAL A 95 27.18 11.47 -13.30
N PRO A 96 27.37 12.12 -12.14
CA PRO A 96 28.32 13.23 -12.04
C PRO A 96 29.76 12.84 -12.37
N ALA A 97 30.18 11.61 -12.05
CA ALA A 97 31.54 11.14 -12.34
C ALA A 97 31.85 11.04 -13.84
N LEU A 98 30.83 10.87 -14.69
CA LEU A 98 30.99 10.79 -16.15
C LEU A 98 30.96 12.15 -16.85
N PHE A 99 30.34 13.18 -16.24
CA PHE A 99 30.17 14.51 -16.84
C PHE A 99 31.11 15.58 -16.28
N VAL A 100 31.81 15.31 -15.19
CA VAL A 100 32.73 16.26 -14.56
C VAL A 100 34.17 15.84 -14.84
N ASP A 101 34.88 16.59 -15.68
CA ASP A 101 36.31 16.40 -15.92
C ASP A 101 37.09 16.55 -14.60
N MET A 102 37.92 15.54 -14.27
CA MET A 102 38.75 15.52 -13.05
C MET A 102 39.68 16.74 -12.91
N SER A 103 39.91 17.50 -13.97
CA SER A 103 40.72 18.72 -13.97
C SER A 103 39.99 19.95 -13.39
N SER A 104 38.66 19.90 -13.24
CA SER A 104 37.83 20.96 -12.63
C SER A 104 37.48 20.68 -11.15
N MET A 105 38.23 19.77 -10.52
CA MET A 105 38.11 19.29 -9.13
C MET A 105 38.22 20.43 -8.09
N GLY A 106 37.17 21.22 -7.95
CA GLY A 106 36.97 22.19 -6.88
C GLY A 106 35.90 21.75 -5.87
N PRO A 107 35.55 22.61 -4.89
CA PRO A 107 34.55 22.36 -3.83
C PRO A 107 33.15 21.94 -4.33
N LYS A 108 32.87 22.13 -5.61
CA LYS A 108 31.58 21.89 -6.25
C LYS A 108 31.23 20.40 -6.34
N LEU A 109 32.22 19.51 -6.52
CA LEU A 109 31.98 18.07 -6.61
C LEU A 109 31.41 17.51 -5.30
N LEU A 110 31.94 17.95 -4.15
CA LEU A 110 31.45 17.56 -2.81
C LEU A 110 29.98 17.92 -2.60
N ILE A 111 29.57 19.10 -3.09
CA ILE A 111 28.18 19.55 -2.98
C ILE A 111 27.26 18.67 -3.83
N TYR A 112 27.69 18.23 -5.01
CA TYR A 112 26.90 17.34 -5.85
C TYR A 112 26.80 15.91 -5.31
N THR A 113 27.91 15.33 -4.86
CA THR A 113 27.93 13.92 -4.41
C THR A 113 27.34 13.71 -3.02
N MET A 114 27.43 14.72 -2.13
CA MET A 114 26.88 14.64 -0.77
C MET A 114 25.56 15.38 -0.61
N GLY A 115 25.40 16.54 -1.26
CA GLY A 115 24.23 17.41 -1.08
C GLY A 115 22.97 16.88 -1.75
N PHE A 116 23.07 16.38 -2.97
CA PHE A 116 21.92 15.86 -3.72
C PHE A 116 21.22 14.66 -3.02
N PRO A 117 21.93 13.61 -2.57
CA PRO A 117 21.28 12.51 -1.85
C PRO A 117 20.71 12.94 -0.48
N MET A 118 21.31 13.92 0.21
CA MET A 118 20.75 14.45 1.46
C MET A 118 19.40 15.16 1.25
N VAL A 119 19.26 15.95 0.17
CA VAL A 119 17.98 16.62 -0.13
C VAL A 119 16.88 15.61 -0.45
N ILE A 120 17.19 14.56 -1.21
CA ILE A 120 16.22 13.47 -1.49
C ILE A 120 15.81 12.76 -0.21
N PHE A 121 16.75 12.47 0.69
CA PHE A 121 16.46 11.80 1.96
C PHE A 121 15.56 12.64 2.88
N VAL A 122 15.87 13.93 3.03
CA VAL A 122 15.05 14.86 3.81
C VAL A 122 13.67 15.04 3.18
N GLY A 123 13.59 15.16 1.85
CA GLY A 123 12.32 15.23 1.13
C GLY A 123 11.45 13.99 1.34
N ALA A 124 12.04 12.79 1.27
CA ALA A 124 11.34 11.54 1.53
C ALA A 124 10.87 11.42 2.99
N SER A 125 11.69 11.84 3.96
CA SER A 125 11.34 11.83 5.39
C SER A 125 10.21 12.81 5.74
N LEU A 126 10.22 13.99 5.12
CA LEU A 126 9.12 14.96 5.26
C LEU A 126 7.84 14.45 4.59
N TRP A 127 7.96 13.80 3.43
CA TRP A 127 6.83 13.21 2.70
C TRP A 127 6.17 12.06 3.49
N SER A 128 6.96 11.16 4.08
CA SER A 128 6.42 10.08 4.92
C SER A 128 5.70 10.64 6.16
N SER A 129 6.29 11.65 6.80
CA SER A 129 5.70 12.33 7.96
C SER A 129 4.40 13.08 7.61
N TRP A 130 4.21 13.47 6.35
CA TRP A 130 2.96 14.09 5.88
C TRP A 130 1.87 13.04 5.63
N LEU A 131 2.22 11.88 5.07
CA LEU A 131 1.28 10.77 4.85
C LEU A 131 0.76 10.19 6.17
N ASP A 132 1.61 10.09 7.20
CA ASP A 132 1.21 9.56 8.51
C ASP A 132 0.23 10.48 9.27
N LYS A 133 0.16 11.76 8.90
CA LYS A 133 -0.77 12.74 9.50
C LYS A 133 -2.16 12.73 8.85
N LYS A 134 -2.36 12.01 7.74
CA LYS A 134 -3.58 12.05 6.93
C LYS A 134 -4.36 10.75 7.02
#